data_AF-A0A2E7N2D1-F1
#
_entry.id   AF-A0A2E7N2D1-F1
#
_cell.length_a   1.000
_cell.length_b   1.000
_cell.length_c   1.000
_cell.angle_alpha   90.00
_cell.angle_beta   90.00
_cell.angle_gamma   90.00
#
_symmetry.space_group_name_H-M   'P 1'
#
loop_
_entity.id
_entity.type
_entity.pdbx_description
1 polymer ?
#
loop_
_entity_poly.entity_id
_entity_poly.type
_entity_poly.pdbx_seq_one_letter_code
_entity_poly.pdbx_strand_id
1 'polypeptide(L)' 'MSVLVMPDPLPIRTALERLQVEPSEAVMIGNSYSSDIQGAASVGIRSILCNADDNPRPEAGTEPT' A
#
# COMPACT_ATOMS: atom_id res chain seq x y z
N MET A 1 19.94 -2.71 13.61
CA MET A 1 18.81 -3.17 12.78
C MET A 1 17.94 -1.96 12.54
N SER A 2 17.99 -1.38 11.34
CA SER A 2 17.13 -0.24 11.02
C SER A 2 15.75 -0.80 10.67
N VAL A 3 14.77 -0.55 11.52
CA VAL A 3 13.37 -0.78 11.20
C VAL A 3 13.01 0.19 10.10
N LEU A 4 12.64 -0.34 8.95
CA LEU A 4 12.10 0.45 7.86
C LEU A 4 10.68 0.88 8.26
N VAL A 5 10.52 2.15 8.66
CA VAL A 5 9.22 2.72 9.01
C VAL A 5 8.50 3.11 7.73
N MET A 6 7.28 2.59 7.55
CA MET A 6 6.37 3.05 6.50
C MET A 6 6.08 4.55 6.69
N PRO A 7 6.05 5.36 5.62
CA PRO A 7 5.67 5.00 4.24
C PRO A 7 6.86 4.86 3.30
N ASP A 8 7.99 4.29 3.73
CA ASP A 8 9.04 3.91 2.80
C ASP A 8 8.52 2.81 1.84
N PRO A 9 8.48 3.04 0.51
CA PRO A 9 8.00 2.06 -0.47
C PRO A 9 8.93 0.86 -0.66
N LEU A 10 10.10 0.84 0.00
CA LEU A 10 11.08 -0.24 -0.12
C LEU A 10 10.50 -1.66 0.07
N PRO A 11 9.61 -1.95 1.04
CA PRO A 11 9.07 -3.30 1.22
C PRO A 11 8.27 -3.75 0.00
N ILE A 12 7.52 -2.82 -0.60
CA ILE A 12 6.68 -3.08 -1.77
C ILE A 12 7.56 -3.33 -3.00
N ARG A 13 8.60 -2.51 -3.22
CA ARG A 13 9.57 -2.71 -4.31
C ARG A 13 10.32 -4.03 -4.17
N THR A 14 10.81 -4.33 -2.97
CA THR A 14 11.49 -5.59 -2.67
C THR A 14 10.58 -6.80 -2.91
N ALA A 15 9.28 -6.69 -2.60
CA ALA A 15 8.32 -7.75 -2.88
C ALA A 15 8.16 -7.99 -4.39
N LEU A 16 7.97 -6.94 -5.19
CA LEU A 16 7.90 -7.03 -6.66
C LEU A 16 9.17 -7.66 -7.25
N GLU A 17 10.35 -7.19 -6.83
CA GLU A 17 11.64 -7.72 -7.27
C GLU A 17 11.79 -9.22 -6.97
N ARG A 18 11.40 -9.65 -5.77
CA ARG A 18 11.48 -11.06 -5.36
C ARG A 18 10.48 -11.96 -6.09
N LEU A 19 9.30 -11.42 -6.39
CA LEU A 19 8.26 -12.13 -7.12
C LEU A 19 8.46 -12.10 -8.64
N GLN A 20 9.36 -11.23 -9.13
CA GLN A 20 9.64 -11.01 -10.54
C GLN A 20 8.39 -10.66 -11.35
N VAL A 21 7.53 -9.80 -10.80
CA VAL A 21 6.30 -9.33 -11.44
C VAL A 21 6.32 -7.82 -11.62
N GLU A 22 5.68 -7.35 -12.67
CA GLU A 22 5.51 -5.91 -12.92
C GLU A 22 4.46 -5.31 -11.97
N PRO A 23 4.54 -4.01 -11.63
CA PRO A 23 3.53 -3.35 -10.80
C PRO A 23 2.08 -3.52 -11.28
N SER A 24 1.88 -3.58 -12.60
CA SER A 24 0.56 -3.80 -13.22
C SER A 24 -0.04 -5.19 -12.97
N GLU A 25 0.79 -6.17 -12.62
CA GLU A 25 0.42 -7.56 -12.36
C GLU A 25 0.12 -7.82 -10.87
N ALA A 26 0.37 -6.82 -10.02
CA ALA A 26 0.17 -6.91 -8.58
C ALA A 26 -1.02 -6.07 -8.09
N VAL A 27 -1.57 -6.47 -6.94
CA VAL A 27 -2.53 -5.68 -6.16
C VAL A 27 -2.07 -5.68 -4.70
N MET A 28 -1.95 -4.51 -4.09
CA MET A 28 -1.69 -4.36 -2.65
C MET A 28 -3.01 -4.46 -1.87
N ILE A 29 -3.04 -5.26 -0.82
CA ILE A 29 -4.18 -5.40 0.08
C ILE A 29 -3.68 -5.12 1.50
N GLY A 30 -4.27 -4.13 2.17
CA GLY A 30 -3.84 -3.75 3.51
C GLY A 30 -4.86 -2.86 4.23
N ASN A 31 -4.58 -2.50 5.48
CA ASN A 31 -5.49 -1.76 6.35
C ASN A 31 -4.99 -0.34 6.69
N SER A 32 -3.80 0.05 6.24
CA SER A 32 -3.22 1.38 6.44
C SER A 32 -3.32 2.21 5.17
N TYR A 33 -3.96 3.37 5.27
CA TYR A 33 -4.04 4.27 4.12
C TYR A 33 -2.67 4.83 3.71
N SER A 34 -1.95 5.48 4.63
CA SER A 34 -0.61 6.01 4.37
C SER A 34 0.39 4.96 3.89
N SER A 35 0.33 3.75 4.42
CA SER A 35 1.36 2.76 4.14
C SER A 35 1.02 1.85 2.96
N ASP A 36 -0.19 1.29 2.94
CA ASP A 36 -0.57 0.32 1.91
C ASP A 36 -1.11 1.02 0.67
N ILE A 37 -1.97 2.03 0.84
CA ILE A 37 -2.65 2.69 -0.27
C ILE A 37 -1.73 3.71 -0.94
N GLN A 38 -1.18 4.66 -0.18
CA GLN A 38 -0.25 5.66 -0.74
C GLN A 38 1.10 5.02 -1.12
N GLY A 39 1.58 4.06 -0.32
CA GLY A 39 2.79 3.30 -0.64
C GLY A 39 2.66 2.56 -1.98
N ALA A 40 1.58 1.81 -2.20
CA ALA A 40 1.33 1.12 -3.46
C ALA A 40 1.17 2.09 -4.65
N ALA A 41 0.45 3.21 -4.46
CA ALA A 41 0.30 4.23 -5.49
C ALA A 41 1.65 4.83 -5.92
N SER A 42 2.58 5.03 -4.97
CA SER A 42 3.92 5.58 -5.25
C SER A 42 4.81 4.67 -6.12
N VAL A 43 4.46 3.39 -6.24
CA VAL A 43 5.17 2.41 -7.06
C VAL A 43 4.34 1.89 -8.25
N GLY A 44 3.17 2.48 -8.49
CA GLY A 44 2.30 2.14 -9.63
C GLY A 44 1.49 0.85 -9.46
N ILE A 45 1.31 0.37 -8.24
CA ILE A 45 0.50 -0.82 -7.94
C ILE A 45 -0.92 -0.38 -7.57
N ARG A 46 -1.93 -1.11 -8.07
CA ARG A 46 -3.33 -0.94 -7.64
C ARG A 46 -3.49 -1.43 -6.20
N SER A 47 -4.36 -0.81 -5.40
CA SER A 47 -4.55 -1.17 -4.00
C SER A 47 -6.01 -1.32 -3.58
N ILE A 48 -6.23 -2.13 -2.56
CA ILE A 48 -7.51 -2.38 -1.89
C ILE A 48 -7.31 -2.09 -0.40
N LEU A 49 -8.08 -1.13 0.12
CA LEU A 49 -8.14 -0.84 1.55
C LEU A 49 -9.12 -1.80 2.23
N CYS A 50 -8.60 -2.68 3.08
CA CYS A 50 -9.36 -3.54 3.97
C CYS A 50 -9.80 -2.75 5.19
N ASN A 51 -11.05 -2.27 5.15
CA ASN A 51 -11.69 -1.58 6.26
C ASN A 51 -12.40 -2.57 7.20
N ALA A 52 -11.64 -3.27 8.04
CA ALA A 52 -12.19 -4.26 8.97
C ALA A 52 -12.95 -3.63 10.15
N ASP A 53 -12.58 -2.41 10.53
CA ASP A 53 -13.14 -1.69 11.68
C ASP A 53 -14.35 -0.81 11.31
N ASP A 54 -14.87 -0.94 10.09
CA ASP A 54 -16.02 -0.17 9.57
C ASP A 54 -15.85 1.37 9.66
N ASN A 55 -14.61 1.85 9.50
CA ASN A 55 -14.31 3.28 9.44
C ASN A 55 -15.01 3.93 8.23
N PRO A 56 -15.27 5.25 8.28
CA PRO A 56 -15.81 5.96 7.13
C PRO A 56 -14.94 5.72 5.89
N ARG A 57 -15.57 5.44 4.76
CA ARG A 57 -14.84 5.34 3.49
C ARG A 57 -14.11 6.66 3.26
N PRO A 58 -12.79 6.65 3.02
CA PRO A 58 -12.08 7.86 2.70
C PRO A 58 -12.66 8.51 1.44
N GLU A 59 -12.78 9.83 1.44
CA GLU A 59 -12.96 10.55 0.19
C GLU A 59 -11.76 10.29 -0.72
N ALA A 60 -11.95 10.42 -2.03
CA ALA A 60 -10.90 10.12 -2.99
C ALA A 60 -9.65 10.98 -2.69
N GLY A 61 -8.57 10.32 -2.23
CA GLY A 61 -7.31 10.98 -1.90
C GLY A 61 -7.11 11.37 -0.43
N THR A 62 -8.08 11.16 0.47
CA THR A 62 -7.95 11.48 1.91
C THR A 62 -7.74 10.25 2.77
N GLU A 63 -7.12 10.37 3.95
CA GLU A 63 -7.10 9.26 4.91
C GLU A 63 -8.49 9.08 5.56
N PRO A 64 -8.89 7.84 5.90
CA PRO A 64 -10.04 7.59 6.78
C PRO A 64 -9.77 8.26 8.15
N THR A 65 -10.77 8.95 8.71
CA THR A 65 -10.72 9.54 10.06
C THR A 65 -11.39 8.63 11.07
#